data_AF-A0A2P4PLD6-F1
#
_entry.id   AF-A0A2P4PLD6-F1
#
_cell.length_a   1.000
_cell.length_b   1.000
_cell.length_c   1.000
_cell.angle_alpha   90.00
_cell.angle_beta   90.00
_cell.angle_gamma   90.00
#
_symmetry.space_group_name_H-M   'P 1'
#
loop_
_entity.id
_entity.type
_entity.pdbx_description
1 polymer ?
#
loop_
_entity_poly.entity_id
_entity_poly.type
_entity_poly.pdbx_seq_one_letter_code
_entity_poly.pdbx_strand_id
1 'polypeptide(L)' 'GVLPFMAPEVLRGRKHTKASDIYGFGMVMYELLTGKPPFFGERQDLGLITAIIEGSRPHVPRYTPQFYKELMEQC' A
#
# COMPACT_ATOMS: atom_id res chain seq x y z
N GLY A 1 4.53 11.73 -0.26
CA GLY A 1 5.77 11.16 0.32
C GLY A 1 5.79 9.66 0.04
N VAL A 2 6.87 8.96 0.42
CA VAL A 2 7.02 7.51 0.14
C VAL A 2 6.41 6.60 1.22
N LEU A 3 5.93 7.17 2.34
CA LEU A 3 5.36 6.41 3.45
C LEU A 3 4.29 5.37 3.04
N PRO A 4 3.35 5.67 2.12
CA PRO A 4 2.32 4.70 1.71
C PRO A 4 2.86 3.45 1.04
N PHE A 5 4.08 3.52 0.48
CA PHE A 5 4.74 2.43 -0.23
C PHE A 5 5.57 1.54 0.71
N MET A 6 5.76 1.95 1.97
CA MET A 6 6.56 1.21 2.94
C MET A 6 5.72 0.13 3.62
N ALA A 7 6.25 -1.09 3.67
CA ALA A 7 5.58 -2.20 4.30
C ALA A 7 5.43 -2.02 5.83
N PRO A 8 4.38 -2.61 6.45
CA PRO A 8 4.12 -2.51 7.88
C PRO A 8 5.31 -2.86 8.77
N GLU A 9 6.09 -3.88 8.40
CA GLU A 9 7.29 -4.30 9.13
C GLU A 9 8.43 -3.28 9.04
N VAL A 10 8.58 -2.60 7.90
CA VAL A 10 9.58 -1.53 7.71
C VAL A 10 9.18 -0.30 8.52
N LEU A 11 7.90 0.04 8.55
CA LEU A 11 7.37 1.13 9.38
C LEU A 11 7.53 0.84 10.88
N ARG A 12 7.55 -0.43 11.30
CA ARG A 12 7.91 -0.87 12.66
C ARG A 12 9.42 -0.86 12.93
N GLY A 13 10.24 -0.38 12.00
CA GLY A 13 11.70 -0.34 12.12
C GLY A 13 12.39 -1.71 11.94
N ARG A 14 11.70 -2.71 11.39
CA ARG A 14 12.32 -4.00 11.06
C ARG A 14 13.09 -3.89 9.74
N LYS A 15 13.97 -4.86 9.49
CA LYS A 15 14.76 -4.93 8.26
C LYS A 15 13.85 -5.13 7.04
N HIS A 16 14.24 -4.55 5.92
CA HIS A 16 13.66 -4.85 4.62
C HIS A 16 13.78 -6.35 4.31
N THR A 17 12.72 -6.89 3.74
CA THR A 17 12.64 -8.29 3.32
C THR A 17 12.05 -8.36 1.91
N LYS A 18 12.11 -9.54 1.29
CA LYS A 18 11.40 -9.77 0.03
C LYS A 18 9.90 -9.48 0.15
N ALA A 19 9.29 -9.75 1.31
CA ALA A 19 7.88 -9.44 1.54
C ALA A 19 7.62 -7.92 1.56
N SER A 20 8.56 -7.13 2.10
CA SER A 20 8.41 -5.67 2.07
C SER A 20 8.48 -5.09 0.66
N ASP A 21 9.28 -5.71 -0.21
CA ASP A 21 9.36 -5.30 -1.62
C ASP A 21 8.08 -5.67 -2.38
N ILE A 22 7.50 -6.84 -2.10
CA ILE A 22 6.22 -7.27 -2.67
C ILE A 22 5.09 -6.32 -2.25
N TYR A 23 5.04 -5.93 -0.98
CA TYR A 23 4.08 -4.93 -0.51
C TYR A 23 4.22 -3.61 -1.27
N GLY A 24 5.45 -3.11 -1.40
CA GLY A 24 5.73 -1.87 -2.15
C GLY A 24 5.33 -1.99 -3.62
N PHE A 25 5.53 -3.17 -4.23
CA PHE A 25 5.06 -3.46 -5.58
C PHE A 25 3.54 -3.40 -5.71
N GLY A 26 2.78 -3.93 -4.74
CA GLY A 26 1.32 -3.80 -4.70
C GLY A 26 0.85 -2.34 -4.64
N MET A 27 1.60 -1.49 -3.92
CA MET A 27 1.32 -0.05 -3.87
C MET A 27 1.64 0.67 -5.19
N VAL A 28 2.67 0.24 -5.92
CA VAL A 28 2.94 0.72 -7.29
C VAL A 28 1.83 0.28 -8.25
N MET A 29 1.38 -0.97 -8.16
CA MET A 29 0.23 -1.44 -8.95
C MET A 29 -1.03 -0.59 -8.68
N TYR A 30 -1.29 -0.24 -7.42
CA TYR A 30 -2.38 0.67 -7.07
C TYR A 30 -2.24 2.03 -7.75
N GLU A 31 -1.03 2.59 -7.75
CA GLU A 31 -0.77 3.87 -8.39
C GLU A 31 -0.93 3.81 -9.91
N LEU A 32 -0.49 2.74 -10.56
CA LEU A 32 -0.69 2.52 -12.00
C LEU A 32 -2.18 2.42 -12.38
N LEU A 33 -2.99 1.79 -11.53
CA LEU A 33 -4.43 1.61 -11.73
C LEU A 33 -5.22 2.91 -11.55
N THR A 34 -4.83 3.74 -10.58
CA THR A 34 -5.61 4.91 -10.16
C THR A 34 -5.04 6.24 -10.66
N GLY A 35 -3.79 6.24 -11.13
CA GLY A 35 -3.02 7.43 -11.44
C GLY A 35 -2.71 8.30 -10.20
N LYS A 36 -2.90 7.74 -9.00
CA LYS A 36 -2.77 8.46 -7.73
C LYS A 36 -1.96 7.61 -6.74
N PRO A 37 -1.15 8.24 -5.87
CA PRO A 37 -0.45 7.49 -4.85
C PRO A 37 -1.44 6.82 -3.88
N PRO A 38 -1.05 5.72 -3.22
CA PRO A 38 -1.88 5.08 -2.19
C PRO A 38 -2.22 6.08 -1.07
N PHE A 39 -3.45 5.98 -0.53
CA PHE A 39 -3.98 6.90 0.50
C PHE A 39 -3.96 8.38 0.07
N PHE A 40 -4.18 8.64 -1.23
CA PHE A 40 -4.28 10.01 -1.76
C PHE A 40 -5.39 10.81 -1.05
N GLY A 41 -5.03 11.99 -0.55
CA GLY A 41 -5.93 12.88 0.20
C GLY A 41 -5.90 12.66 1.70
N GLU A 42 -5.22 11.60 2.19
CA GLU A 42 -5.02 11.39 3.63
C GLU A 42 -3.77 12.11 4.15
N ARG A 43 -3.82 12.48 5.43
CA ARG A 43 -2.67 13.07 6.11
C ARG A 43 -1.57 12.02 6.27
N GLN A 44 -0.36 12.39 5.87
CA GLN A 44 0.82 11.54 5.91
C GLN A 44 1.47 11.64 7.30
N ASP A 45 0.75 11.21 8.33
CA ASP A 45 1.14 11.34 9.73
C ASP A 45 1.23 9.97 10.45
N LEU A 46 1.47 10.01 11.76
CA LEU A 46 1.53 8.81 12.60
C LEU A 46 0.22 8.02 12.61
N GLY A 47 -0.92 8.68 12.37
CA GLY A 47 -2.22 8.02 12.27
C GLY A 47 -2.28 7.11 11.06
N LEU A 48 -1.84 7.58 9.89
CA LEU A 48 -1.76 6.76 8.69
C LEU A 48 -0.77 5.59 8.87
N ILE A 49 0.39 5.85 9.46
CA ILE A 49 1.39 4.81 9.74
C ILE A 49 0.77 3.72 10.63
N THR A 50 0.05 4.10 11.67
CA THR A 50 -0.63 3.17 12.58
C THR A 50 -1.68 2.34 11.85
N ALA A 51 -2.50 2.98 11.00
CA ALA A 51 -3.50 2.30 10.20
C ALA A 51 -2.88 1.26 9.23
N ILE A 52 -1.77 1.60 8.55
CA ILE A 52 -1.05 0.66 7.68
C ILE A 52 -0.50 -0.52 8.49
N ILE A 53 0.07 -0.24 9.66
CA ILE A 53 0.60 -1.23 10.60
C ILE A 53 -0.50 -2.21 11.08
N GLU A 54 -1.72 -1.72 11.25
CA GLU A 54 -2.91 -2.49 11.65
C GLU A 54 -3.58 -3.24 10.49
N GLY A 55 -3.12 -3.02 9.25
CA GLY A 55 -3.59 -3.75 8.08
C GLY A 55 -4.54 -2.98 7.17
N SER A 56 -4.70 -1.66 7.37
CA SER A 56 -5.43 -0.82 6.44
C SER A 56 -4.85 -0.89 5.02
N ARG A 57 -5.70 -0.80 4.02
CA ARG A 57 -5.37 -0.86 2.59
C ARG A 57 -6.13 0.25 1.84
N PRO A 58 -5.54 0.80 0.76
CA PRO A 58 -6.19 1.83 -0.02
C PRO A 58 -7.42 1.29 -0.76
N HIS A 59 -8.41 2.17 -1.00
CA HIS A 59 -9.66 1.78 -1.64
C HIS A 59 -9.47 1.44 -3.12
N VAL A 60 -9.72 0.18 -3.50
CA VAL A 60 -9.67 -0.26 -4.89
C VAL A 60 -10.95 0.15 -5.64
N PRO A 61 -10.86 0.91 -6.76
CA PRO A 61 -12.03 1.32 -7.52
C PRO A 61 -12.85 0.14 -8.09
N ARG A 62 -14.16 0.34 -8.25
CA ARG A 62 -15.06 -0.71 -8.77
C ARG A 62 -14.78 -1.13 -10.22
N TYR A 63 -14.11 -0.29 -11.01
CA TYR A 63 -13.78 -0.61 -12.40
C TYR A 63 -12.55 -1.52 -12.53
N THR A 64 -11.87 -1.83 -11.43
CA THR A 64 -10.66 -2.65 -11.44
C THR A 64 -10.98 -4.08 -11.88
N PRO A 65 -10.28 -4.60 -12.91
CA PRO A 65 -10.41 -6.01 -13.30
C PRO A 65 -10.15 -6.95 -12.11
N GLN A 66 -10.96 -7.98 -11.98
CA GLN A 66 -10.92 -8.90 -10.83
C GLN A 66 -9.52 -9.51 -10.61
N PHE A 67 -8.87 -9.97 -11.70
CA PHE A 67 -7.52 -10.53 -11.62
C PHE A 67 -6.48 -9.55 -11.06
N TYR A 68 -6.64 -8.25 -11.35
CA TYR A 68 -5.72 -7.21 -10.91
C TYR A 68 -5.92 -6.93 -9.42
N LYS A 69 -7.19 -6.87 -8.99
CA LYS A 69 -7.56 -6.74 -7.58
C LYS A 69 -7.03 -7.90 -6.76
N GLU A 70 -7.26 -9.14 -7.20
CA GLU A 70 -6.78 -10.34 -6.50
C GLU A 70 -5.26 -10.34 -6.34
N LEU A 71 -4.53 -9.99 -7.41
CA LEU A 71 -3.07 -9.91 -7.36
C LEU A 71 -2.57 -8.82 -6.39
N MET A 72 -3.22 -7.66 -6.38
CA MET A 72 -2.89 -6.59 -5.44
C MET A 72 -3.18 -6.97 -3.98
N GLU A 73 -4.27 -7.67 -3.72
CA GLU A 73 -4.66 -8.12 -2.37
C GLU A 73 -3.74 -9.23 -1.83
N GLN A 74 -3.05 -9.97 -2.71
CA GLN A 74 -2.05 -10.97 -2.34
C GLN A 74 -0.66 -10.37 -2.02
N CYS A 75 -0.42 -9.10 -2.35
CA CYS A 75 0.82 -8.39 -2.03
C CYS A 75 0.87 -7.90 -0.58
#